data_AF-A0A1V9YJ73-F1
#
_entry.id   AF-A0A1V9YJ73-F1
#
_cell.length_a   1.000
_cell.length_b   1.000
_cell.length_c   1.000
_cell.angle_alpha   90.00
_cell.angle_beta   90.00
_cell.angle_gamma   90.00
#
_symmetry.space_group_name_H-M   'P 1'
#
loop_
_entity.id
_entity.type
_entity.pdbx_description
1 polymer ?
#
loop_
_entity_poly.entity_id
_entity_poly.type
_entity_poly.pdbx_seq_one_letter_code
_entity_poly.pdbx_strand_id
1 'polypeptide(L)'
;MDNTAYHKVLPEDTPKGNWTKVRMIEACKKYKLPVNEKELRPVIWARLQTYSLANVFPFVVSLAHERGHEVVYTPPYHSDLQPIEMVWTYTKGRVGRQYCNNTTFQYVKDRLTHEFATLPGKIISDCVNHTNKKVTTMFADLQAIDVADEVTGHDLELDEEDEDYLSDDKIALEAYGVQH
;
A
#
# COMPACT_ATOMS: atom_id res chain seq x y z
N MET A 1 5.91 2.63 -3.92
CA MET A 1 5.84 1.17 -3.72
C MET A 1 4.43 0.73 -4.07
N ASP A 2 4.24 -0.36 -4.82
CA ASP A 2 2.86 -0.84 -5.05
C ASP A 2 2.20 -1.27 -3.75
N ASN A 3 0.88 -1.37 -3.83
CA ASN A 3 -0.02 -1.69 -2.73
C ASN A 3 -0.16 -3.20 -2.48
N THR A 4 0.73 -4.03 -3.02
CA THR A 4 0.58 -5.49 -2.93
C THR A 4 0.74 -5.99 -1.49
N ALA A 5 0.07 -7.10 -1.17
CA ALA A 5 0.03 -7.64 0.19
C ALA A 5 1.42 -7.94 0.78
N TYR A 6 2.38 -8.37 -0.06
CA TYR A 6 3.74 -8.69 0.38
C TYR A 6 4.55 -7.45 0.81
N HIS A 7 4.20 -6.26 0.33
CA HIS A 7 4.80 -4.99 0.77
C HIS A 7 4.18 -4.40 2.04
N LYS A 8 3.14 -5.05 2.58
CA LYS A 8 2.39 -4.61 3.76
C LYS A 8 2.50 -5.57 4.95
N VAL A 9 3.36 -6.57 4.85
CA VAL A 9 3.54 -7.57 5.91
C VAL A 9 4.12 -6.89 7.16
N LEU A 10 3.37 -6.98 8.24
CA LEU A 10 3.80 -6.52 9.57
C LEU A 10 4.81 -7.51 10.18
N PRO A 11 5.67 -7.05 11.12
CA PRO A 11 6.56 -7.92 11.87
C PRO A 11 5.84 -9.12 12.50
N GLU A 12 6.50 -10.27 12.59
CA GLU A 12 5.89 -11.52 13.07
C GLU A 12 5.38 -11.42 14.51
N ASP A 13 6.04 -10.59 15.32
CA ASP A 13 5.71 -10.31 16.72
C ASP A 13 4.60 -9.27 16.90
N THR A 14 3.98 -8.81 15.81
CA THR A 14 2.79 -7.93 15.86
C THR A 14 1.61 -8.69 16.46
N PRO A 15 0.86 -8.10 17.41
CA PRO A 15 -0.36 -8.70 17.97
C PRO A 15 -1.35 -9.16 16.92
N LYS A 16 -1.93 -10.35 17.14
CA LYS A 16 -2.95 -10.92 16.25
C LYS A 16 -4.23 -11.22 17.01
N GLY A 17 -5.36 -11.06 16.34
CA GLY A 17 -6.69 -11.28 16.91
C GLY A 17 -6.96 -12.72 17.32
N ASN A 18 -6.13 -13.70 16.90
CA ASN A 18 -6.19 -15.10 17.31
C ASN A 18 -5.30 -15.44 18.52
N TRP A 19 -4.56 -14.47 19.09
CA TRP A 19 -3.71 -14.72 20.25
C TRP A 19 -4.54 -15.05 21.51
N THR A 20 -3.90 -15.76 22.45
CA THR A 20 -4.46 -16.02 23.78
C THR A 20 -4.50 -14.73 24.60
N LYS A 21 -5.41 -14.65 25.58
CA LYS A 21 -5.51 -13.48 26.48
C LYS A 21 -4.20 -13.20 27.21
N VAL A 22 -3.50 -14.26 27.65
CA VAL A 22 -2.18 -14.15 28.31
C VAL A 22 -1.18 -13.45 27.39
N ARG A 23 -1.06 -13.90 26.14
CA ARG A 23 -0.14 -13.32 25.16
C ARG A 23 -0.50 -11.88 24.79
N MET A 24 -1.79 -11.54 24.74
CA MET A 24 -2.25 -10.16 24.54
C MET A 24 -1.86 -9.26 25.72
N ILE A 25 -2.00 -9.74 26.97
CA ILE A 25 -1.56 -8.99 28.16
C ILE A 25 -0.04 -8.76 28.13
N GLU A 26 0.74 -9.77 27.76
CA GLU A 26 2.19 -9.62 27.59
C GLU A 26 2.55 -8.58 26.52
N ALA A 27 1.83 -8.57 25.39
CA ALA A 27 2.00 -7.55 24.36
C ALA A 27 1.66 -6.15 24.86
N CYS A 28 0.57 -5.99 25.61
CA CYS A 28 0.24 -4.71 26.24
C CYS A 28 1.37 -4.23 27.17
N LYS A 29 1.96 -5.12 27.97
CA LYS A 29 3.12 -4.80 28.82
C LYS A 29 4.33 -4.36 27.97
N LYS A 30 4.63 -5.09 26.89
CA LYS A 30 5.72 -4.76 25.95
C LYS A 30 5.55 -3.37 25.34
N TYR A 31 4.34 -3.03 24.91
CA TYR A 31 4.02 -1.72 24.31
C TYR A 31 3.72 -0.62 25.34
N LYS A 32 3.84 -0.92 26.64
CA LYS A 32 3.55 0.02 27.74
C LYS A 32 2.10 0.55 27.69
N LEU A 33 1.16 -0.29 27.28
CA LEU A 33 -0.28 -0.01 27.27
C LEU A 33 -0.91 -0.37 28.63
N PRO A 34 -2.01 0.29 29.02
CA PRO A 34 -2.74 -0.07 30.23
C PRO A 34 -3.23 -1.52 30.18
N VAL A 35 -2.98 -2.25 31.26
CA VAL A 35 -3.40 -3.65 31.43
C VAL A 35 -4.33 -3.75 32.61
N ASN A 36 -5.53 -4.29 32.38
CA ASN A 36 -6.38 -4.79 33.44
C ASN A 36 -6.69 -6.26 33.17
N GLU A 37 -6.19 -7.15 34.03
CA GLU A 37 -6.29 -8.60 33.85
C GLU A 37 -7.74 -9.11 33.90
N LYS A 38 -8.67 -8.32 34.44
CA LYS A 38 -10.10 -8.65 34.46
C LYS A 38 -10.81 -8.29 33.15
N GLU A 39 -10.18 -7.52 32.25
CA GLU A 39 -10.79 -7.14 30.98
C GLU A 39 -11.07 -8.36 30.09
N LEU A 40 -12.14 -8.27 29.31
CA LEU A 40 -12.46 -9.28 28.33
C LEU A 40 -11.43 -9.24 27.19
N ARG A 41 -11.15 -10.42 26.61
CA ARG A 41 -10.18 -10.57 25.51
C ARG A 41 -10.44 -9.62 24.33
N PRO A 42 -11.69 -9.39 23.86
CA PRO A 42 -11.95 -8.44 22.77
C PRO A 42 -11.55 -7.00 23.11
N VAL A 43 -11.72 -6.56 24.36
CA VAL A 43 -11.34 -5.21 24.81
C VAL A 43 -9.83 -5.02 24.75
N ILE A 44 -9.07 -6.03 25.20
CA ILE A 44 -7.60 -6.02 25.13
C ILE A 44 -7.14 -6.04 23.66
N TRP A 45 -7.79 -6.86 22.82
CA TRP A 45 -7.49 -6.94 21.39
C TRP A 45 -7.72 -5.60 20.68
N ALA A 46 -8.88 -4.97 20.87
CA ALA A 46 -9.20 -3.69 20.24
C ALA A 46 -8.12 -2.63 20.54
N ARG A 47 -7.68 -2.55 21.80
CA ARG A 47 -6.60 -1.66 22.22
C ARG A 47 -5.28 -1.96 21.50
N LEU A 48 -4.90 -3.23 21.42
CA LEU A 48 -3.68 -3.65 20.71
C LEU A 48 -3.77 -3.40 19.21
N GLN A 49 -4.95 -3.60 18.61
CA GLN A 49 -5.20 -3.35 17.20
C GLN A 49 -5.05 -1.87 16.89
N THR A 50 -5.69 -0.98 17.66
CA THR A 50 -5.54 0.47 17.53
C THR A 50 -4.08 0.90 17.67
N TYR A 51 -3.37 0.37 18.67
CA TYR A 51 -1.94 0.67 18.83
C TYR A 51 -1.11 0.19 17.64
N SER A 52 -1.35 -1.04 17.16
CA SER A 52 -0.58 -1.63 16.06
C SER A 52 -0.79 -0.86 14.77
N LEU A 53 -2.02 -0.47 14.46
CA LEU A 53 -2.35 0.36 13.29
C LEU A 53 -1.61 1.70 13.29
N ALA A 54 -1.43 2.31 14.47
CA ALA A 54 -0.81 3.63 14.59
C ALA A 54 0.73 3.58 14.73
N ASN A 55 1.31 2.49 15.25
CA ASN A 55 2.71 2.47 15.69
C ASN A 55 3.56 1.34 15.08
N VAL A 56 2.94 0.36 14.44
CA VAL A 56 3.66 -0.79 13.86
C VAL A 56 3.67 -0.67 12.35
N PHE A 57 4.85 -0.43 11.80
CA PHE A 57 5.04 -0.32 10.35
C PHE A 57 5.28 -1.68 9.70
N PRO A 58 4.92 -1.86 8.42
CA PRO A 58 5.34 -3.00 7.63
C PRO A 58 6.86 -3.19 7.66
N PHE A 59 7.33 -4.43 7.62
CA PHE A 59 8.75 -4.77 7.71
C PHE A 59 9.62 -3.99 6.71
N VAL A 60 9.15 -3.89 5.46
CA VAL A 60 9.85 -3.18 4.39
C VAL A 60 9.94 -1.67 4.64
N VAL A 61 8.95 -1.08 5.32
CA VAL A 61 8.93 0.35 5.66
C VAL A 61 9.96 0.64 6.75
N SER A 62 9.99 -0.17 7.81
CA SER A 62 11.02 -0.07 8.85
C SER A 62 12.43 -0.18 8.28
N LEU A 63 12.64 -1.16 7.39
CA LEU A 63 13.94 -1.41 6.74
C LEU A 63 14.40 -0.24 5.84
N ALA A 64 13.46 0.42 5.16
CA ALA A 64 13.72 1.60 4.35
C ALA A 64 14.04 2.82 5.24
N HIS A 65 13.26 3.02 6.30
CA HIS A 65 13.45 4.11 7.25
C HIS A 65 14.81 4.02 7.97
N GLU A 66 15.24 2.82 8.38
CA GLU A 66 16.58 2.57 8.94
C GLU A 66 17.72 2.97 7.98
N ARG A 67 17.45 3.00 6.67
CA ARG A 67 18.40 3.47 5.63
C ARG A 67 18.19 4.92 5.24
N GLY A 68 17.32 5.66 5.92
CA GLY A 68 17.02 7.06 5.62
C GLY A 68 16.11 7.25 4.41
N HIS A 69 15.29 6.25 4.07
CA HIS A 69 14.32 6.32 2.98
C HIS A 69 12.89 6.32 3.50
N GLU A 70 12.06 7.17 2.92
CA GLU A 70 10.61 7.18 3.13
C GLU A 70 9.92 6.29 2.10
N VAL A 71 8.94 5.51 2.53
CA VAL A 71 8.13 4.67 1.65
C VAL A 71 6.81 5.37 1.37
N VAL A 72 6.59 5.71 0.10
CA VAL A 72 5.30 6.17 -0.40
C VAL A 72 4.61 5.04 -1.16
N TYR A 73 3.36 4.75 -0.81
CA TYR A 73 2.55 3.75 -1.50
C TYR A 73 1.76 4.38 -2.65
N THR A 74 1.71 3.69 -3.78
CA THR A 74 0.81 4.08 -4.87
C THR A 74 -0.60 3.52 -4.60
N PRO A 75 -1.66 4.24 -5.04
CA PRO A 75 -3.01 3.71 -5.03
C PRO A 75 -3.10 2.34 -5.75
N PRO A 76 -4.00 1.44 -5.30
CA PRO A 76 -4.24 0.17 -5.98
C PRO A 76 -4.62 0.37 -7.46
N TYR A 77 -4.25 -0.56 -8.33
CA TYR A 77 -4.58 -0.56 -9.77
C TYR A 77 -4.01 0.60 -10.61
N HIS A 78 -3.14 1.43 -10.05
CA HIS A 78 -2.50 2.56 -10.73
C HIS A 78 -1.02 2.28 -11.06
N SER A 79 -0.78 1.31 -11.95
CA SER A 79 0.59 0.95 -12.41
C SER A 79 1.30 2.09 -13.14
N ASP A 80 0.56 3.02 -13.72
CA ASP A 80 1.02 4.26 -14.34
C ASP A 80 1.62 5.27 -13.33
N LEU A 81 1.28 5.12 -12.05
CA LEU A 81 1.91 5.85 -10.96
C LEU A 81 3.21 5.18 -10.45
N GLN A 82 3.66 4.12 -11.12
CA GLN A 82 4.89 3.42 -10.80
C GLN A 82 5.90 3.56 -11.95
N PRO A 83 6.88 4.48 -11.85
CA PRO A 83 7.83 4.73 -12.94
C PRO A 83 8.59 3.48 -13.40
N ILE A 84 8.81 2.53 -12.49
CA ILE A 84 9.49 1.26 -12.78
C ILE A 84 8.71 0.40 -13.79
N GLU A 85 7.38 0.45 -13.81
CA GLU A 85 6.56 -0.29 -14.78
C GLU A 85 6.75 0.26 -16.20
N MET A 86 6.95 1.56 -16.34
CA MET A 86 7.29 2.19 -17.63
C MET A 86 8.69 1.78 -18.09
N VAL A 87 9.67 1.74 -17.17
CA VAL A 87 11.02 1.24 -17.46
C VAL A 87 10.98 -0.22 -17.89
N TRP A 88 10.18 -1.05 -17.23
CA TRP A 88 9.96 -2.44 -17.62
C TRP A 88 9.33 -2.56 -19.00
N THR A 89 8.32 -1.74 -19.29
CA THR A 89 7.66 -1.70 -20.61
C THR A 89 8.65 -1.35 -21.71
N TYR A 90 9.48 -0.33 -21.49
CA TYR A 90 10.55 0.06 -22.41
C TYR A 90 11.52 -1.10 -22.67
N THR A 91 12.03 -1.71 -21.61
CA THR A 91 13.06 -2.75 -21.66
C THR A 91 12.52 -4.03 -22.29
N LYS A 92 11.36 -4.53 -21.82
CA LYS A 92 10.70 -5.72 -22.36
C LYS A 92 10.35 -5.55 -23.83
N GLY A 93 9.90 -4.37 -24.24
CA GLY A 93 9.60 -4.09 -25.64
C GLY A 93 10.85 -4.23 -26.54
N ARG A 94 12.02 -3.80 -26.06
CA ARG A 94 13.29 -3.91 -26.81
C ARG A 94 13.78 -5.35 -26.90
N VAL A 95 13.74 -6.10 -25.80
CA VAL A 95 14.07 -7.53 -25.79
C VAL A 95 13.11 -8.31 -26.67
N GLY A 96 11.80 -8.03 -26.58
CA GLY A 96 10.75 -8.72 -27.32
C GLY A 96 10.84 -8.51 -28.84
N ARG A 97 11.24 -7.32 -29.30
CA ARG A 97 11.46 -7.05 -30.74
C ARG A 97 12.59 -7.86 -31.37
N GLN A 98 13.48 -8.42 -30.55
CA GLN A 98 14.57 -9.29 -31.02
C GLN A 98 14.17 -10.78 -31.04
N TYR A 99 12.92 -11.09 -30.71
CA TYR A 99 12.44 -12.47 -30.69
C TYR A 99 12.50 -13.13 -32.08
N CYS A 100 12.92 -14.38 -32.08
CA CYS A 100 12.88 -15.29 -33.23
C CYS A 100 12.72 -16.74 -32.74
N ASN A 101 12.40 -17.68 -33.63
CA ASN A 101 12.13 -19.08 -33.28
C ASN A 101 13.29 -19.80 -32.55
N ASN A 102 14.52 -19.30 -32.68
CA ASN A 102 15.70 -19.83 -32.00
C ASN A 102 15.98 -19.12 -30.66
N THR A 103 15.08 -18.26 -30.18
CA THR A 103 15.26 -17.52 -28.93
C THR A 103 15.16 -18.47 -27.75
N THR A 104 16.27 -18.60 -27.02
CA THR A 104 16.35 -19.38 -25.78
C THR A 104 16.21 -18.48 -24.56
N PHE A 105 15.98 -19.07 -23.39
CA PHE A 105 15.99 -18.33 -22.13
C PHE A 105 17.32 -17.62 -21.89
N GLN A 106 18.44 -18.22 -22.30
CA GLN A 106 19.77 -17.60 -22.20
C GLN A 106 19.84 -16.31 -23.04
N TYR A 107 19.35 -16.34 -24.27
CA TYR A 107 19.30 -15.13 -25.11
C TYR A 107 18.40 -14.05 -24.52
N VAL A 108 17.26 -14.40 -23.91
CA VAL A 108 16.41 -13.43 -23.21
C VAL A 108 17.17 -12.78 -22.06
N LYS A 109 17.88 -13.58 -21.25
CA LYS A 109 18.71 -13.08 -20.14
C LYS A 109 19.81 -12.14 -20.64
N ASP A 110 20.57 -12.55 -21.65
CA ASP A 110 21.69 -11.75 -22.18
C ASP A 110 21.19 -10.41 -22.75
N ARG A 111 20.08 -10.45 -23.50
CA ARG A 111 19.44 -9.23 -24.02
C ARG A 111 18.93 -8.35 -22.90
N LEU A 112 18.29 -8.92 -21.87
CA LEU A 112 17.80 -8.14 -20.73
C LEU A 112 18.94 -7.42 -19.99
N THR A 113 20.05 -8.13 -19.75
CA THR A 113 21.26 -7.55 -19.14
C THR A 113 21.83 -6.43 -20.02
N HIS A 114 21.91 -6.63 -21.33
CA HIS A 114 22.36 -5.60 -22.26
C HIS A 114 21.44 -4.36 -22.28
N GLU A 115 20.13 -4.56 -22.34
CA GLU A 115 19.16 -3.47 -22.39
C GLU A 115 19.16 -2.64 -21.10
N PHE A 116 19.31 -3.27 -19.93
CA PHE A 116 19.49 -2.50 -18.68
C PHE A 116 20.83 -1.76 -18.61
N ALA A 117 21.93 -2.37 -19.08
CA ALA A 117 23.25 -1.73 -19.09
C ALA A 117 23.31 -0.51 -20.03
N THR A 118 22.49 -0.50 -21.08
CA THR A 118 22.42 0.58 -22.07
C THR A 118 21.23 1.52 -21.87
N LEU A 119 20.44 1.32 -20.80
CA LEU A 119 19.25 2.11 -20.53
C LEU A 119 19.60 3.59 -20.37
N PRO A 120 19.13 4.48 -21.27
CA PRO A 120 19.51 5.88 -21.20
C PRO A 120 18.91 6.54 -19.95
N GLY A 121 19.72 7.29 -19.20
CA GLY A 121 19.24 8.02 -18.01
C GLY A 121 18.07 8.95 -18.30
N LYS A 122 17.99 9.50 -19.53
CA LYS A 122 16.85 10.30 -19.97
C LYS A 122 15.52 9.52 -19.95
N ILE A 123 15.54 8.24 -20.32
CA ILE A 123 14.32 7.41 -20.29
C ILE A 123 13.83 7.26 -18.85
N ILE A 124 14.75 7.02 -17.90
CA ILE A 124 14.42 6.92 -16.47
C ILE A 124 13.82 8.24 -15.98
N SER A 125 14.46 9.38 -16.30
CA SER A 125 13.95 10.69 -15.91
C SER A 125 12.58 11.00 -16.54
N ASP A 126 12.37 10.62 -17.79
CA ASP A 126 11.08 10.82 -18.48
C ASP A 126 9.97 9.99 -17.82
N CYS A 127 10.25 8.74 -17.42
CA CYS A 127 9.32 7.90 -16.66
C CYS A 127 8.94 8.53 -15.31
N VAL A 128 9.92 9.00 -14.54
CA VAL A 128 9.67 9.69 -13.25
C VAL A 128 8.85 10.96 -13.47
N ASN A 129 9.21 11.78 -14.46
CA ASN A 129 8.51 13.01 -14.77
C ASN A 129 7.06 12.75 -15.23
N HIS A 130 6.82 11.67 -15.97
CA HIS A 130 5.47 11.27 -16.36
C HIS A 130 4.60 10.99 -15.13
N THR A 131 5.07 10.13 -14.22
CA THR A 131 4.36 9.82 -12.98
C THR A 131 4.12 11.07 -12.13
N ASN A 132 5.14 11.92 -11.94
CA ASN A 132 4.98 13.16 -11.17
C ASN A 132 3.90 14.06 -11.76
N LYS A 133 3.87 14.23 -13.09
CA LYS A 133 2.80 14.99 -13.77
C LYS A 133 1.43 14.40 -13.50
N LYS A 134 1.26 13.07 -13.60
CA LYS A 134 -0.03 12.43 -13.31
C LYS A 134 -0.46 12.65 -11.86
N VAL A 135 0.45 12.49 -10.90
CA VAL A 135 0.16 12.74 -9.48
C VAL A 135 -0.27 14.20 -9.26
N THR A 136 0.44 15.17 -9.84
CA THR A 136 0.08 16.59 -9.73
C THR A 136 -1.28 16.89 -10.34
N THR A 137 -1.60 16.31 -11.50
CA THR A 137 -2.93 16.47 -12.11
C THR A 137 -4.02 15.89 -11.23
N MET A 138 -3.87 14.64 -10.77
CA MET A 138 -4.86 14.00 -9.89
C MET A 138 -5.08 14.79 -8.60
N PHE A 139 -4.01 15.34 -8.03
CA PHE A 139 -4.11 16.18 -6.84
C PHE A 139 -4.89 17.47 -7.08
N ALA A 140 -4.65 18.14 -8.22
CA ALA A 140 -5.40 19.33 -8.60
C ALA A 140 -6.90 19.02 -8.83
N ASP A 141 -7.20 17.88 -9.44
CA ASP A 141 -8.59 17.44 -9.67
C ASP A 141 -9.31 17.19 -8.33
N LEU A 142 -8.65 16.53 -7.36
CA LEU A 142 -9.21 16.32 -6.02
C LEU A 142 -9.51 17.63 -5.31
N GLN A 143 -8.59 18.61 -5.36
CA GLN A 143 -8.84 19.94 -4.77
C GLN A 143 -10.04 20.65 -5.42
N ALA A 144 -10.21 20.50 -6.73
CA ALA A 144 -11.34 21.11 -7.42
C ALA A 144 -12.68 20.50 -7.01
N ILE A 145 -12.71 19.19 -6.74
CA ILE A 145 -13.89 18.48 -6.24
C ILE A 145 -14.24 18.95 -4.82
N ASP A 146 -13.25 18.99 -3.92
CA ASP A 146 -13.48 19.41 -2.53
C ASP A 146 -14.07 20.82 -2.46
N VAL A 147 -13.57 21.76 -3.28
CA VAL A 147 -14.11 23.12 -3.37
C VAL A 147 -15.53 23.14 -3.94
N ALA A 148 -15.85 22.28 -4.91
CA ALA A 148 -17.19 22.22 -5.48
C ALA A 148 -18.21 21.71 -4.46
N ASP A 149 -17.86 20.68 -3.68
CA ASP A 149 -18.73 20.11 -2.65
C ASP A 149 -19.04 21.13 -1.55
N GLU A 150 -18.05 21.92 -1.12
CA GLU A 150 -18.22 23.02 -0.16
C GLU A 150 -19.20 24.10 -0.66
N VAL A 151 -19.23 24.36 -1.98
CA VAL A 151 -20.11 25.36 -2.60
C VAL A 151 -21.55 24.84 -2.75
N THR A 152 -21.75 23.53 -2.83
CA THR A 152 -23.08 22.88 -2.97
C THR A 152 -23.78 22.55 -1.64
N GLY A 153 -23.27 23.05 -0.51
CA GLY A 153 -23.73 22.72 0.83
C GLY A 153 -25.26 22.70 1.05
N HIS A 154 -25.76 21.48 1.29
CA HIS A 154 -26.91 21.10 2.11
C HIS A 154 -28.33 21.47 1.64
N ASP A 155 -28.87 20.64 0.74
CA ASP A 155 -30.32 20.43 0.61
C ASP A 155 -30.56 18.93 0.32
N LEU A 156 -30.43 18.10 1.36
CA LEU A 156 -30.90 16.72 1.33
C LEU A 156 -31.78 16.52 2.56
N GLU A 157 -33.09 16.57 2.34
CA GLU A 157 -34.09 16.06 3.27
C GLU A 157 -33.72 14.61 3.62
N LEU A 158 -33.51 14.37 4.91
CA LEU A 158 -33.29 13.04 5.47
C LEU A 158 -34.64 12.32 5.48
N ASP A 159 -34.90 11.49 4.48
CA ASP A 159 -35.87 10.41 4.63
C ASP A 159 -35.20 9.32 5.47
N GLU A 160 -35.69 9.19 6.70
CA GLU A 160 -35.44 8.05 7.58
C GLU A 160 -35.99 6.79 6.91
N GLU A 161 -35.13 5.80 6.66
CA GLU A 161 -35.36 4.35 6.89
C GLU A 161 -34.28 3.53 6.15
N ASP A 162 -33.37 2.92 6.92
CA ASP A 162 -33.15 1.47 6.93
C ASP A 162 -31.92 1.13 7.80
N GLU A 163 -32.20 0.62 9.00
CA GLU A 163 -31.21 -0.06 9.85
C GLU A 163 -30.89 -1.43 9.24
N ASP A 164 -29.71 -1.58 8.64
CA ASP A 164 -29.14 -2.90 8.39
C ASP A 164 -27.73 -2.99 9.02
N TYR A 165 -27.66 -3.72 10.13
CA TYR A 165 -26.44 -3.96 10.92
C TYR A 165 -25.42 -4.77 10.09
N LEU A 166 -24.45 -4.07 9.49
CA LEU A 166 -23.27 -4.68 8.89
C LEU A 166 -22.20 -4.96 9.96
N SER A 167 -22.01 -6.25 10.24
CA SER A 167 -20.98 -6.86 11.11
C SER A 167 -19.58 -6.18 11.03
N ASP A 168 -19.07 -5.77 12.19
CA ASP A 168 -17.80 -5.04 12.45
C ASP A 168 -16.48 -5.67 11.94
N ASP A 169 -16.53 -6.85 11.34
CA ASP A 169 -15.34 -7.57 10.85
C ASP A 169 -14.83 -7.09 9.47
N LYS A 170 -15.54 -6.19 8.78
CA LYS A 170 -15.12 -5.65 7.46
C LYS A 170 -14.36 -4.33 7.50
N ILE A 171 -14.45 -3.57 8.58
CA ILE A 171 -13.93 -2.19 8.63
C ILE A 171 -12.38 -2.15 8.68
N ALA A 172 -11.72 -3.25 9.03
CA ALA A 172 -10.25 -3.28 9.15
C ALA A 172 -9.48 -3.71 7.88
N LEU A 173 -10.16 -4.21 6.84
CA LEU A 173 -9.49 -4.68 5.61
C LEU A 173 -9.48 -3.64 4.47
N GLU A 174 -10.42 -2.69 4.49
CA GLU A 174 -10.50 -1.64 3.47
C GLU A 174 -9.44 -0.56 3.63
N ALA A 175 -8.96 -0.32 4.86
CA ALA A 175 -7.83 0.57 5.13
C ALA A 175 -6.50 0.09 4.50
N TYR A 176 -6.43 -1.16 4.03
CA TYR A 176 -5.25 -1.71 3.35
C TYR A 176 -5.49 -2.28 1.96
N GLY A 177 -6.66 -2.06 1.34
CA GLY A 177 -6.86 -2.36 -0.09
C GLY A 177 -6.65 -3.83 -0.47
N VAL A 178 -7.05 -4.77 0.37
CA VAL A 178 -7.08 -6.20 0.02
C VAL A 178 -8.53 -6.59 -0.25
N GLN A 179 -8.91 -6.69 -1.52
CA GLN A 179 -10.12 -7.39 -1.94
C GLN A 179 -9.76 -8.83 -2.34
N HIS A 180 -10.65 -9.76 -1.98
CA HIS A 180 -10.52 -11.20 -2.16
C HIS A 180 -10.32 -11.65 -3.61
#